data_AF-A0A0F9CR81-F1
#
_entry.id   AF-A0A0F9CR81-F1
#
_cell.length_a   1.000
_cell.length_b   1.000
_cell.length_c   1.000
_cell.angle_alpha   90.00
_cell.angle_beta   90.00
_cell.angle_gamma   90.00
#
_symmetry.space_group_name_H-M   'P 1'
#
loop_
_entity.id
_entity.type
_entity.pdbx_description
1 polymer ?
#
loop_
_entity_poly.entity_id
_entity_poly.type
_entity_poly.pdbx_seq_one_letter_code
_entity_poly.pdbx_strand_id
1 'polypeptide(L)'
;LDPNTAYYYRAWSYDTDSGYYSDGYSEDFETTQANMGPPTDFTITEIGVDTVSITWTKDPSATETLIRAKLGGYPIDTTDGEEVYNDVGTSTTDSGLALENTTYYYRAWSWKVGGYSDNYVEGNIGGENMIILAVSIVVLGLTVAGFVKKNGPLMLTSSLGWVLFAFLMYNQSFANAFMNTGLLMFGGAMAIVCAFLSYTTWASGRRRPSLEDEQNAYRKQILKITRRGR
;
A
#
# COMPACT_ATOMS: atom_id res chain seq x y z
N LEU A 1 19.73 -31.97 7.54
CA LEU A 1 20.88 -31.32 8.20
C LEU A 1 20.55 -29.84 8.25
N ASP A 2 20.62 -29.22 9.41
CA ASP A 2 20.37 -27.79 9.60
C ASP A 2 21.48 -26.99 8.93
N PRO A 3 21.19 -25.83 8.33
CA PRO A 3 22.19 -25.00 7.67
C PRO A 3 23.20 -24.41 8.65
N ASN A 4 24.41 -24.09 8.16
CA ASN A 4 25.52 -23.55 8.95
C ASN A 4 25.83 -24.36 10.23
N THR A 5 25.63 -25.68 10.18
CA THR A 5 25.77 -26.58 11.33
C THR A 5 26.83 -27.62 11.02
N ALA A 6 27.80 -27.75 11.92
CA ALA A 6 28.83 -28.77 11.83
C ALA A 6 28.25 -30.14 12.23
N TYR A 7 28.34 -31.10 11.33
CA TYR A 7 27.96 -32.48 11.59
C TYR A 7 29.21 -33.35 11.66
N TYR A 8 29.31 -34.07 12.77
CA TYR A 8 30.38 -35.02 13.03
C TYR A 8 29.84 -36.41 12.78
N TYR A 9 30.57 -37.22 12.03
CA TYR A 9 30.17 -38.57 11.72
C TYR A 9 31.30 -39.54 12.01
N ARG A 10 30.92 -40.71 12.50
CA ARG A 10 31.82 -41.79 12.87
C ARG A 10 31.31 -43.09 12.32
N ALA A 11 32.22 -43.89 11.78
CA ALA A 11 31.93 -45.19 11.21
C ALA A 11 32.76 -46.27 11.91
N TRP A 12 32.06 -47.32 12.35
CA TRP A 12 32.64 -48.55 12.87
C TRP A 12 32.34 -49.69 11.91
N SER A 13 33.25 -50.66 11.83
CA SER A 13 32.97 -51.91 11.13
C SER A 13 32.18 -52.83 12.05
N TYR A 14 31.18 -53.53 11.50
CA TYR A 14 30.36 -54.49 12.24
C TYR A 14 30.61 -55.91 11.71
N ASP A 15 30.95 -56.82 12.62
CA ASP A 15 31.09 -58.25 12.32
C ASP A 15 29.80 -58.99 12.69
N THR A 16 29.14 -59.58 11.69
CA THR A 16 27.88 -60.30 11.87
C THR A 16 28.03 -61.65 12.56
N ASP A 17 29.22 -62.26 12.50
CA ASP A 17 29.45 -63.61 13.03
C ASP A 17 29.73 -63.58 14.54
N SER A 18 30.50 -62.58 14.99
CA SER A 18 30.79 -62.36 16.40
C SER A 18 29.80 -61.39 17.08
N GLY A 19 29.09 -60.59 16.29
CA GLY A 19 28.12 -59.59 16.77
C GLY A 19 28.77 -58.33 17.38
N TYR A 20 30.08 -58.16 17.22
CA TYR A 20 30.82 -57.03 17.78
C TYR A 20 31.14 -55.96 16.72
N TYR A 21 31.33 -54.72 17.20
CA TYR A 21 31.88 -53.62 16.41
C TYR A 21 33.39 -53.54 16.59
N SER A 22 34.11 -52.94 15.64
CA SER A 22 35.55 -52.68 15.75
C SER A 22 35.88 -51.75 16.92
N ASP A 23 37.02 -51.95 17.57
CA ASP A 23 37.52 -51.04 18.62
C ASP A 23 37.90 -49.66 18.06
N GLY A 24 38.40 -49.64 16.82
CA GLY A 24 38.70 -48.41 16.09
C GLY A 24 37.51 -47.90 15.28
N TYR A 25 37.52 -46.60 14.98
CA TYR A 25 36.58 -45.94 14.08
C TYR A 25 37.28 -44.98 13.13
N SER A 26 36.64 -44.73 12.00
CA SER A 26 36.93 -43.57 11.17
C SER A 26 36.01 -42.44 11.59
N GLU A 27 36.53 -41.23 11.68
CA GLU A 27 35.74 -40.02 11.91
C GLU A 27 36.08 -38.97 10.88
N ASP A 28 35.08 -38.17 10.54
CA ASP A 28 35.23 -36.96 9.76
C ASP A 28 34.11 -35.99 10.14
N PHE A 29 34.23 -34.73 9.73
CA PHE A 29 33.21 -33.72 9.96
C PHE A 29 33.05 -32.83 8.76
N GLU A 30 31.84 -32.33 8.55
CA GLU A 30 31.58 -31.35 7.50
C GLU A 30 30.57 -30.32 8.00
N THR A 31 30.67 -29.09 7.50
CA THR A 31 29.71 -28.02 7.87
C THR A 31 28.74 -27.80 6.73
N THR A 32 27.45 -27.89 7.03
CA THR A 32 26.42 -27.55 6.04
C THR A 32 26.50 -26.08 5.63
N GLN A 33 26.22 -25.79 4.36
CA GLN A 33 26.25 -24.42 3.87
C GLN A 33 25.23 -23.53 4.62
N ALA A 34 25.57 -22.27 4.84
CA ALA A 34 24.64 -21.29 5.40
C ALA A 34 23.37 -21.19 4.54
N ASN A 35 22.22 -21.04 5.20
CA ASN A 35 20.98 -20.78 4.48
C ASN A 35 21.09 -19.40 3.81
N MET A 36 20.77 -19.33 2.53
CA MET A 36 20.84 -18.08 1.79
C MET A 36 19.58 -17.28 2.08
N GLY A 37 19.75 -16.08 2.65
CA GLY A 37 18.66 -15.14 2.84
C GLY A 37 18.22 -14.49 1.52
N PRO A 38 17.01 -13.90 1.47
CA PRO A 38 16.64 -13.03 0.37
C PRO A 38 17.51 -11.76 0.36
N PRO A 39 17.52 -11.00 -0.74
CA PRO A 39 18.11 -9.67 -0.74
C PRO A 39 17.42 -8.76 0.27
N THR A 40 18.13 -7.77 0.81
CA THR A 40 17.59 -6.76 1.73
C THR A 40 17.65 -5.37 1.10
N ASP A 41 17.13 -4.35 1.79
CA ASP A 41 17.13 -2.94 1.35
C ASP A 41 16.61 -2.76 -0.09
N PHE A 42 15.59 -3.54 -0.46
CA PHE A 42 15.01 -3.53 -1.79
C PHE A 42 14.20 -2.24 -1.99
N THR A 43 14.73 -1.34 -2.82
CA THR A 43 14.09 -0.07 -3.11
C THR A 43 13.83 0.07 -4.60
N ILE A 44 12.64 0.56 -4.94
CA ILE A 44 12.22 0.87 -6.30
C ILE A 44 11.91 2.36 -6.31
N THR A 45 12.61 3.10 -7.17
CA THR A 45 12.46 4.55 -7.27
C THR A 45 12.19 4.95 -8.71
N GLU A 46 11.18 5.79 -8.94
CA GLU A 46 10.96 6.37 -10.26
C GLU A 46 12.10 7.34 -10.60
N ILE A 47 12.74 7.11 -11.75
CA ILE A 47 13.83 7.97 -12.26
C ILE A 47 13.48 8.63 -13.60
N GLY A 48 12.34 8.25 -14.18
CA GLY A 48 11.79 8.79 -15.42
C GLY A 48 10.29 8.49 -15.53
N VAL A 49 9.67 8.95 -16.62
CA VAL A 49 8.21 8.80 -16.85
C VAL A 49 7.76 7.35 -17.04
N ASP A 50 8.66 6.49 -17.51
CA ASP A 50 8.42 5.09 -17.85
C ASP A 50 9.54 4.17 -17.33
N THR A 51 10.37 4.68 -16.43
CA THR A 51 11.62 4.03 -16.02
C THR A 51 11.82 4.13 -14.51
N VAL A 52 12.16 2.99 -13.90
CA VAL A 52 12.46 2.87 -12.47
C VAL A 52 13.86 2.34 -12.24
N SER A 53 14.50 2.83 -11.18
CA SER A 53 15.73 2.26 -10.63
C SER A 53 15.38 1.30 -9.51
N ILE A 54 15.91 0.09 -9.57
CA ILE A 54 15.76 -0.93 -8.53
C ILE A 54 17.13 -1.17 -7.91
N THR A 55 17.23 -1.08 -6.59
CA THR A 55 18.47 -1.35 -5.85
C THR A 55 18.21 -2.26 -4.67
N TRP A 56 19.22 -3.03 -4.28
CA TRP A 56 19.14 -3.98 -3.17
C TRP A 56 20.52 -4.25 -2.58
N THR A 57 20.52 -4.77 -1.36
CA THR A 57 21.69 -5.36 -0.70
C THR A 57 21.65 -6.87 -0.89
N LYS A 58 22.71 -7.45 -1.46
CA LYS A 58 22.82 -8.89 -1.69
C LYS A 58 23.11 -9.64 -0.38
N ASP A 59 22.51 -10.80 -0.20
CA ASP A 59 22.91 -11.72 0.87
C ASP A 59 24.38 -12.17 0.67
N PRO A 60 25.23 -12.17 1.71
CA PRO A 60 26.64 -12.54 1.57
C PRO A 60 26.90 -13.95 1.03
N SER A 61 25.91 -14.85 1.17
CA SER A 61 25.99 -16.23 0.68
C SER A 61 25.47 -16.38 -0.76
N ALA A 62 24.92 -15.33 -1.36
CA ALA A 62 24.37 -15.33 -2.70
C ALA A 62 25.39 -14.91 -3.75
N THR A 63 25.32 -15.54 -4.93
CA THR A 63 26.11 -15.17 -6.11
C THR A 63 25.35 -14.17 -6.97
N GLU A 64 24.07 -14.42 -7.21
CA GLU A 64 23.22 -13.64 -8.12
C GLU A 64 21.92 -13.21 -7.41
N THR A 65 21.20 -12.30 -8.05
CA THR A 65 19.85 -11.92 -7.65
C THR A 65 18.94 -12.01 -8.85
N LEU A 66 17.81 -12.70 -8.69
CA LEU A 66 16.74 -12.74 -9.66
C LEU A 66 15.65 -11.75 -9.25
N ILE A 67 15.19 -10.93 -10.18
CA ILE A 67 14.06 -10.02 -10.00
C ILE A 67 13.01 -10.33 -11.06
N ARG A 68 11.78 -10.58 -10.62
CA ARG A 68 10.61 -10.76 -11.49
C ARG A 68 9.63 -9.61 -11.30
N ALA A 69 8.97 -9.22 -12.38
CA ALA A 69 7.87 -8.25 -12.37
C ALA A 69 6.58 -8.86 -12.91
N LYS A 70 5.45 -8.44 -12.34
CA LYS A 70 4.13 -8.88 -12.78
C LYS A 70 3.09 -7.77 -12.59
N LEU A 71 2.07 -7.81 -13.45
CA LEU A 71 0.89 -6.95 -13.37
C LEU A 71 -0.23 -7.63 -12.57
N GLY A 72 -0.96 -6.82 -11.78
CA GLY A 72 -2.13 -7.28 -11.03
C GLY A 72 -1.83 -8.07 -9.75
N GLY A 73 -0.55 -8.27 -9.40
CA GLY A 73 -0.12 -8.86 -8.15
C GLY A 73 1.33 -9.30 -8.21
N TYR A 74 1.90 -9.62 -7.04
CA TYR A 74 3.28 -10.07 -6.95
C TYR A 74 3.50 -11.42 -7.65
N PRO A 75 4.66 -11.62 -8.32
CA PRO A 75 5.05 -12.91 -8.88
C PRO A 75 5.00 -14.03 -7.82
N ILE A 76 4.43 -15.19 -8.12
CA ILE A 76 4.25 -16.27 -7.14
C ILE A 76 5.56 -16.98 -6.83
N ASP A 77 6.41 -17.16 -7.83
CA ASP A 77 7.69 -17.87 -7.74
C ASP A 77 8.73 -17.27 -8.70
N THR A 78 9.91 -17.90 -8.79
CA THR A 78 11.05 -17.47 -9.60
C THR A 78 10.81 -17.60 -11.12
N THR A 79 9.71 -18.20 -11.54
CA THR A 79 9.35 -18.37 -12.95
C THR A 79 8.14 -17.53 -13.37
N ASP A 80 7.31 -17.09 -12.42
CA ASP A 80 6.15 -16.23 -12.66
C ASP A 80 6.55 -14.80 -13.02
N GLY A 81 5.81 -14.20 -13.95
CA GLY A 81 6.08 -12.85 -14.45
C GLY A 81 7.28 -12.73 -15.40
N GLU A 82 7.60 -11.49 -15.74
CA GLU A 82 8.69 -11.11 -16.63
C GLU A 82 10.02 -11.03 -15.85
N GLU A 83 11.10 -11.47 -16.48
CA GLU A 83 12.45 -11.35 -15.92
C GLU A 83 12.97 -9.93 -16.09
N VAL A 84 13.15 -9.22 -14.98
CA VAL A 84 13.70 -7.86 -14.98
C VAL A 84 15.21 -7.89 -14.79
N TYR A 85 15.70 -8.87 -14.02
CA TYR A 85 17.11 -8.97 -13.69
C TYR A 85 17.47 -10.38 -13.26
N ASN A 86 18.65 -10.87 -13.67
CA ASN A 86 19.19 -12.14 -13.22
C ASN A 86 20.72 -12.16 -13.40
N ASP A 87 21.44 -11.49 -12.49
CA ASP A 87 22.90 -11.36 -12.58
C ASP A 87 23.52 -10.98 -11.21
N VAL A 88 24.82 -10.68 -11.18
CA VAL A 88 25.66 -10.49 -9.98
C VAL A 88 25.69 -9.06 -9.42
N GLY A 89 24.98 -8.12 -10.01
CA GLY A 89 24.92 -6.74 -9.54
C GLY A 89 24.05 -6.53 -8.30
N THR A 90 23.88 -5.26 -7.95
CA THR A 90 23.08 -4.78 -6.80
C THR A 90 22.12 -3.65 -7.20
N SER A 91 22.02 -3.39 -8.49
CA SER A 91 21.09 -2.42 -9.07
C SER A 91 20.75 -2.81 -10.51
N THR A 92 19.56 -2.40 -10.93
CA THR A 92 19.12 -2.47 -12.33
C THR A 92 18.14 -1.34 -12.63
N THR A 93 17.82 -1.15 -13.90
CA THR A 93 16.76 -0.27 -14.36
C THR A 93 15.74 -1.06 -15.15
N ASP A 94 14.46 -0.80 -14.91
CA ASP A 94 13.35 -1.36 -15.68
C ASP A 94 12.64 -0.20 -16.41
N SER A 95 12.38 -0.37 -17.72
CA SER A 95 11.97 0.72 -18.63
C SER A 95 10.81 0.31 -19.53
N GLY A 96 10.13 1.29 -20.14
CA GLY A 96 8.94 1.03 -20.96
C GLY A 96 7.69 0.75 -20.13
N LEU A 97 7.64 1.27 -18.90
CA LEU A 97 6.57 1.07 -17.94
C LEU A 97 5.49 2.14 -18.05
N ALA A 98 4.23 1.75 -17.86
CA ALA A 98 3.09 2.67 -17.81
C ALA A 98 2.78 3.09 -16.36
N LEU A 99 3.76 3.68 -15.66
CA LEU A 99 3.75 3.94 -14.21
C LEU A 99 2.55 4.80 -13.75
N GLU A 100 2.10 5.73 -14.59
CA GLU A 100 0.95 6.58 -14.28
C GLU A 100 -0.33 5.78 -13.99
N ASN A 101 -0.59 4.72 -14.75
CA ASN A 101 -1.88 4.03 -14.76
C ASN A 101 -1.79 2.55 -14.37
N THR A 102 -0.58 2.01 -14.24
CA THR A 102 -0.35 0.58 -14.03
C THR A 102 0.57 0.38 -12.83
N THR A 103 0.13 -0.43 -11.88
CA THR A 103 0.97 -0.89 -10.76
C THR A 103 1.76 -2.12 -11.19
N TYR A 104 3.07 -2.03 -11.07
CA TYR A 104 4.02 -3.12 -11.29
C TYR A 104 4.45 -3.69 -9.95
N TYR A 105 4.39 -5.01 -9.82
CA TYR A 105 4.75 -5.73 -8.60
C TYR A 105 6.03 -6.52 -8.84
N TYR A 106 7.02 -6.31 -7.98
CA TYR A 106 8.33 -6.92 -8.08
C TYR A 106 8.57 -7.87 -6.92
N ARG A 107 9.26 -8.97 -7.21
CA ARG A 107 9.87 -9.84 -6.21
C ARG A 107 11.29 -10.16 -6.57
N ALA A 108 12.15 -10.23 -5.55
CA ALA A 108 13.55 -10.58 -5.70
C ALA A 108 13.94 -11.76 -4.81
N TRP A 109 14.72 -12.67 -5.39
CA TRP A 109 15.29 -13.85 -4.74
C TRP A 109 16.81 -13.84 -4.88
N SER A 110 17.48 -14.31 -3.86
CA SER A 110 18.91 -14.59 -3.92
C SER A 110 19.14 -15.91 -4.64
N TRP A 111 20.24 -16.04 -5.37
CA TRP A 111 20.65 -17.29 -6.00
C TRP A 111 22.10 -17.63 -5.71
N LYS A 112 22.38 -18.92 -5.51
CA LYS A 112 23.73 -19.49 -5.49
C LYS A 112 23.69 -20.89 -6.10
N VAL A 113 24.87 -21.49 -6.30
CA VAL A 113 24.95 -22.91 -6.65
C VAL A 113 24.18 -23.75 -5.63
N GLY A 114 23.16 -24.48 -6.11
CA GLY A 114 22.24 -25.24 -5.26
C GLY A 114 20.80 -24.71 -5.21
N GLY A 115 20.53 -23.49 -5.67
CA GLY A 115 19.16 -22.98 -5.85
C GLY A 115 18.94 -21.55 -5.39
N TYR A 116 17.65 -21.15 -5.40
CA TYR A 116 17.18 -19.85 -4.93
C TYR A 116 16.92 -19.85 -3.42
N SER A 117 16.81 -18.66 -2.82
CA SER A 117 16.37 -18.49 -1.44
C SER A 117 14.91 -18.90 -1.28
N ASP A 118 14.56 -19.53 -0.16
CA ASP A 118 13.17 -19.90 0.15
C ASP A 118 12.26 -18.67 0.32
N ASN A 119 12.85 -17.58 0.83
CA ASN A 119 12.19 -16.30 1.01
C ASN A 119 12.55 -15.33 -0.13
N TYR A 120 11.81 -14.23 -0.17
CA TYR A 120 11.96 -13.15 -1.14
C TYR A 120 11.79 -11.79 -0.46
N VAL A 121 12.20 -10.76 -1.17
CA VAL A 121 11.82 -9.37 -0.88
C VAL A 121 10.92 -8.86 -1.99
N GLU A 122 9.98 -7.97 -1.67
CA GLU A 122 8.96 -7.52 -2.61
C GLU A 122 8.73 -6.01 -2.51
N GLY A 123 8.30 -5.42 -3.62
CA GLY A 123 7.98 -3.99 -3.72
C GLY A 123 7.07 -3.73 -4.92
N ASN A 124 6.30 -2.64 -4.88
CA ASN A 124 5.45 -2.24 -5.99
C ASN A 124 5.60 -0.74 -6.25
N ILE A 125 5.30 -0.34 -7.49
CA ILE A 125 5.37 1.05 -7.93
C ILE A 125 4.38 1.30 -9.06
N GLY A 126 3.94 2.55 -9.21
CA GLY A 126 2.97 2.97 -10.22
C GLY A 126 1.51 2.68 -9.87
N GLY A 127 0.62 3.08 -10.77
CA GLY A 127 -0.85 3.03 -10.59
C GLY A 127 -1.39 4.15 -9.71
N GLU A 128 -0.59 5.18 -9.47
CA GLU A 128 -0.92 6.34 -8.65
C GLU A 128 -2.19 7.07 -9.13
N ASN A 129 -2.34 7.24 -10.45
CA ASN A 129 -3.53 7.90 -11.02
C ASN A 129 -4.81 7.06 -10.86
N MET A 130 -4.69 5.73 -10.80
CA MET A 130 -5.86 4.86 -10.62
C MET A 130 -6.45 4.98 -9.22
N ILE A 131 -5.61 5.20 -8.20
CA ILE A 131 -6.06 5.49 -6.83
C ILE A 131 -6.77 6.83 -6.78
N ILE A 132 -6.20 7.87 -7.40
CA ILE A 132 -6.83 9.19 -7.54
C ILE A 132 -8.20 9.07 -8.21
N LEU A 133 -8.27 8.36 -9.34
CA LEU A 133 -9.51 8.16 -10.09
C LEU A 133 -10.57 7.47 -9.22
N ALA A 134 -10.21 6.38 -8.53
CA ALA A 134 -11.11 5.66 -7.65
C ALA A 134 -11.66 6.55 -6.52
N VAL A 135 -10.80 7.34 -5.86
CA VAL A 135 -11.23 8.30 -4.82
C VAL A 135 -12.16 9.34 -5.42
N SER A 136 -11.84 9.90 -6.59
CA SER A 136 -12.66 10.93 -7.23
C SER A 136 -14.08 10.44 -7.53
N ILE A 137 -14.22 9.20 -8.01
CA ILE A 137 -15.52 8.59 -8.34
C ILE A 137 -16.36 8.38 -7.08
N VAL A 138 -15.74 7.91 -5.99
CA VAL A 138 -16.44 7.72 -4.71
C VAL A 138 -16.93 9.07 -4.17
N VAL A 139 -16.08 10.09 -4.18
CA VAL A 139 -16.42 11.42 -3.67
C VAL A 139 -17.52 12.07 -4.53
N LEU A 140 -17.44 11.94 -5.87
CA LEU A 140 -18.51 12.36 -6.79
C LEU A 140 -19.83 11.64 -6.48
N GLY A 141 -19.79 10.33 -6.26
CA GLY A 141 -20.96 9.54 -5.88
C GLY A 141 -21.60 10.03 -4.58
N LEU A 142 -20.78 10.36 -3.57
CA LEU A 142 -21.27 10.94 -2.31
C LEU A 142 -21.88 12.33 -2.52
N THR A 143 -21.26 13.18 -3.34
CA THR A 143 -21.80 14.51 -3.67
C THR A 143 -23.16 14.39 -4.36
N VAL A 144 -23.29 13.53 -5.38
CA VAL A 144 -24.55 13.29 -6.10
C VAL A 144 -25.62 12.72 -5.17
N ALA A 145 -25.28 11.70 -4.37
CA ALA A 145 -26.21 11.11 -3.41
C ALA A 145 -26.66 12.11 -2.34
N GLY A 146 -25.74 12.95 -1.84
CA GLY A 146 -26.03 14.01 -0.89
C GLY A 146 -26.99 15.05 -1.46
N PHE A 147 -26.76 15.46 -2.70
CA PHE A 147 -27.61 16.42 -3.41
C PHE A 147 -29.02 15.85 -3.65
N VAL A 148 -29.12 14.65 -4.24
CA VAL A 148 -30.42 14.01 -4.57
C VAL A 148 -31.25 13.76 -3.31
N LYS A 149 -30.60 13.29 -2.23
CA LYS A 149 -31.29 13.02 -0.95
C LYS A 149 -31.47 14.26 -0.07
N LYS A 150 -30.96 15.42 -0.48
CA LYS A 150 -30.89 16.66 0.33
C LYS A 150 -30.30 16.38 1.73
N ASN A 151 -29.28 15.53 1.80
CA ASN A 151 -28.68 15.05 3.05
C ASN A 151 -27.42 15.85 3.37
N GLY A 152 -27.54 16.86 4.23
CA GLY A 152 -26.43 17.73 4.65
C GLY A 152 -25.20 16.97 5.18
N PRO A 153 -25.33 16.04 6.14
CA PRO A 153 -24.23 15.21 6.60
C PRO A 153 -23.45 14.51 5.47
N LEU A 154 -24.15 13.95 4.48
CA LEU A 154 -23.53 13.28 3.33
C LEU A 154 -22.78 14.26 2.42
N MET A 155 -23.25 15.51 2.33
CA MET A 155 -22.55 16.56 1.60
C MET A 155 -21.29 17.04 2.35
N LEU A 156 -21.34 17.12 3.69
CA LEU A 156 -20.16 17.38 4.52
C LEU A 156 -19.10 16.28 4.38
N THR A 157 -19.50 15.00 4.38
CA THR A 157 -18.54 13.91 4.17
C THR A 157 -17.92 13.97 2.76
N SER A 158 -18.70 14.32 1.73
CA SER A 158 -18.15 14.56 0.39
C SER A 158 -17.17 15.74 0.34
N SER A 159 -17.40 16.80 1.12
CA SER A 159 -16.47 17.94 1.23
C SER A 159 -15.11 17.52 1.78
N LEU A 160 -15.08 16.66 2.81
CA LEU A 160 -13.84 16.10 3.34
C LEU A 160 -13.15 15.19 2.32
N GLY A 161 -13.94 14.44 1.55
CA GLY A 161 -13.44 13.63 0.43
C GLY A 161 -12.73 14.45 -0.64
N TRP A 162 -13.26 15.62 -1.00
CA TRP A 162 -12.62 16.53 -1.96
C TRP A 162 -11.32 17.16 -1.42
N VAL A 163 -11.24 17.41 -0.10
CA VAL A 163 -10.00 17.84 0.55
C VAL A 163 -8.95 16.73 0.52
N LEU A 164 -9.33 15.49 0.83
CA LEU A 164 -8.44 14.34 0.72
C LEU A 164 -7.95 14.13 -0.71
N PHE A 165 -8.84 14.22 -1.70
CA PHE A 165 -8.49 14.17 -3.12
C PHE A 165 -7.45 15.24 -3.49
N ALA A 166 -7.67 16.49 -3.08
CA ALA A 166 -6.71 17.57 -3.32
C ALA A 166 -5.35 17.29 -2.66
N PHE A 167 -5.34 16.76 -1.44
CA PHE A 167 -4.10 16.40 -0.74
C PHE A 167 -3.34 15.26 -1.45
N LEU A 168 -4.04 14.22 -1.91
CA LEU A 168 -3.43 13.12 -2.66
C LEU A 168 -2.81 13.61 -3.98
N MET A 169 -3.54 14.47 -4.71
CA MET A 169 -3.01 15.12 -5.91
C MET A 169 -1.73 15.90 -5.60
N TYR A 170 -1.70 16.69 -4.53
CA TYR A 170 -0.53 17.49 -4.15
C TYR A 170 0.72 16.62 -3.92
N ASN A 171 0.58 15.47 -3.25
CA ASN A 171 1.73 14.64 -2.90
C ASN A 171 2.32 13.85 -4.08
N GLN A 172 1.53 13.58 -5.11
CA GLN A 172 1.99 12.87 -6.34
C GLN A 172 2.58 13.83 -7.39
N SER A 173 2.54 15.13 -7.12
CA SER A 173 2.80 16.21 -8.08
C SER A 173 4.28 16.61 -8.20
N PHE A 174 5.19 15.72 -8.60
CA PHE A 174 6.60 16.12 -8.83
C PHE A 174 7.03 16.25 -10.30
N ALA A 175 6.16 15.98 -11.29
CA ALA A 175 6.53 16.05 -12.71
C ALA A 175 5.90 17.19 -13.54
N ASN A 176 4.70 17.70 -13.22
CA ASN A 176 3.98 18.67 -14.09
C ASN A 176 3.16 19.74 -13.33
N ALA A 177 3.82 20.81 -12.87
CA ALA A 177 3.23 21.87 -12.03
C ALA A 177 1.93 22.52 -12.56
N PHE A 178 1.71 22.55 -13.89
CA PHE A 178 0.56 23.23 -14.50
C PHE A 178 -0.75 22.44 -14.39
N MET A 179 -0.71 21.11 -14.56
CA MET A 179 -1.86 20.23 -14.32
C MET A 179 -2.19 20.16 -12.81
N ASN A 180 -1.13 20.19 -11.98
CA ASN A 180 -1.22 20.01 -10.53
C ASN A 180 -1.97 21.18 -9.84
N THR A 181 -1.69 22.42 -10.25
CA THR A 181 -2.39 23.60 -9.69
C THR A 181 -3.87 23.65 -10.10
N GLY A 182 -4.22 23.27 -11.32
CA GLY A 182 -5.60 23.23 -11.80
C GLY A 182 -6.48 22.22 -11.04
N LEU A 183 -5.98 21.00 -10.85
CA LEU A 183 -6.70 19.95 -10.11
C LEU A 183 -6.77 20.20 -8.60
N LEU A 184 -5.75 20.84 -8.01
CA LEU A 184 -5.80 21.32 -6.62
C LEU A 184 -6.89 22.37 -6.40
N MET A 185 -6.95 23.36 -7.31
CA MET A 185 -8.00 24.38 -7.28
C MET A 185 -9.39 23.76 -7.46
N PHE A 186 -9.52 22.72 -8.30
CA PHE A 186 -10.77 21.99 -8.46
C PHE A 186 -11.23 21.29 -7.18
N GLY A 187 -10.35 20.51 -6.53
CA GLY A 187 -10.68 19.82 -5.28
C GLY A 187 -11.05 20.80 -4.15
N GLY A 188 -10.30 21.89 -4.01
CA GLY A 188 -10.61 22.95 -3.05
C GLY A 188 -11.95 23.65 -3.32
N ALA A 189 -12.22 24.00 -4.58
CA ALA A 189 -13.49 24.63 -4.99
C ALA A 189 -14.68 23.70 -4.72
N MET A 190 -14.56 22.41 -5.06
CA MET A 190 -15.61 21.42 -4.82
C MET A 190 -15.89 21.19 -3.33
N ALA A 191 -14.86 21.20 -2.49
CA ALA A 191 -15.03 21.14 -1.04
C ALA A 191 -15.87 22.32 -0.53
N ILE A 192 -15.57 23.54 -0.96
CA ILE A 192 -16.32 24.75 -0.59
C ILE A 192 -17.78 24.65 -1.04
N VAL A 193 -18.03 24.22 -2.27
CA VAL A 193 -19.39 24.04 -2.81
C VAL A 193 -20.18 23.02 -1.99
N CYS A 194 -19.59 21.86 -1.68
CA CYS A 194 -20.26 20.82 -0.90
C CYS A 194 -20.55 21.26 0.55
N ALA A 195 -19.61 21.97 1.18
CA ALA A 195 -19.81 22.54 2.51
C ALA A 195 -20.94 23.59 2.52
N PHE A 196 -20.97 24.46 1.51
CA PHE A 196 -22.04 25.46 1.36
C PHE A 196 -23.40 24.80 1.16
N LEU A 197 -23.50 23.81 0.26
CA LEU A 197 -24.75 23.09 0.03
C LEU A 197 -25.22 22.32 1.27
N SER A 198 -24.31 21.71 2.02
CA SER A 198 -24.62 21.11 3.32
C SER A 198 -25.24 22.14 4.28
N TYR A 199 -24.63 23.31 4.41
CA TYR A 199 -25.17 24.39 5.24
C TYR A 199 -26.57 24.80 4.80
N THR A 200 -26.81 24.98 3.49
CA THR A 200 -28.14 25.38 2.99
C THR A 200 -29.21 24.33 3.23
N THR A 201 -28.90 23.03 3.05
CA THR A 201 -29.85 21.95 3.32
C THR A 201 -30.22 21.91 4.81
N TRP A 202 -29.23 22.04 5.69
CA TRP A 202 -29.46 22.15 7.13
C TRP A 202 -30.27 23.39 7.51
N ALA A 203 -29.96 24.56 6.94
CA ALA A 203 -30.68 25.80 7.18
C ALA A 203 -32.13 25.73 6.69
N SER A 204 -32.38 25.05 5.56
CA SER A 204 -33.73 24.84 5.02
C SER A 204 -34.59 23.88 5.85
N GLY A 205 -33.96 22.96 6.60
CA GLY A 205 -34.66 22.03 7.49
C GLY A 205 -35.13 22.66 8.81
N ARG A 206 -34.66 23.88 9.15
CA ARG A 206 -35.21 24.66 10.26
C ARG A 206 -36.58 25.16 9.86
N ARG A 207 -37.64 24.49 10.33
CA ARG A 207 -39.01 25.02 10.27
C ARG A 207 -39.00 26.45 10.82
N ARG A 208 -39.46 27.42 10.01
CA ARG A 208 -39.88 28.71 10.58
C ARG A 208 -41.01 28.39 11.57
N PRO A 209 -40.96 28.89 12.82
CA PRO A 209 -42.06 28.69 13.75
C PRO A 209 -43.35 29.19 13.08
N SER A 210 -44.42 28.42 13.18
CA SER A 210 -45.72 28.87 12.69
C SER A 210 -46.18 30.07 13.52
N LEU A 211 -47.06 30.92 12.98
CA LEU A 211 -47.69 32.00 13.75
C LEU A 211 -48.34 31.48 15.04
N GLU A 212 -48.82 30.24 15.02
CA GLU A 212 -49.42 29.57 16.17
C GLU A 212 -48.36 29.13 17.21
N ASP A 213 -47.20 28.66 16.77
CA ASP A 213 -46.05 28.38 17.65
C ASP A 213 -45.53 29.66 18.30
N GLU A 214 -45.47 30.76 17.55
CA GLU A 214 -45.09 32.08 18.07
C GLU A 214 -46.12 32.57 19.09
N GLN A 215 -47.42 32.54 18.77
CA GLN A 215 -48.47 32.92 19.71
C GLN A 215 -48.45 32.07 20.98
N ASN A 216 -48.19 30.77 20.87
CA ASN A 216 -48.07 29.87 22.02
C ASN A 216 -46.79 30.15 22.84
N ALA A 217 -45.69 30.54 22.20
CA ALA A 217 -44.49 31.00 22.89
C ALA A 217 -44.74 32.31 23.66
N TYR A 218 -45.43 33.28 23.05
CA TYR A 218 -45.85 34.53 23.70
C TYR A 218 -46.77 34.26 24.89
N ARG A 219 -47.77 33.39 24.74
CA ARG A 219 -48.67 32.98 25.84
C ARG A 219 -47.89 32.36 27.01
N LYS A 220 -46.94 31.47 26.72
CA LYS A 220 -46.06 30.86 27.74
C LYS A 220 -45.19 31.90 28.45
N GLN A 221 -44.69 32.92 27.75
CA GLN A 221 -43.92 34.00 28.36
C GLN A 221 -44.78 34.86 29.30
N ILE A 222 -45.98 35.25 28.88
CA ILE A 222 -46.92 36.01 29.71
C ILE A 222 -47.26 35.23 30.99
N LEU A 223 -47.60 33.95 30.88
CA LEU A 223 -47.92 33.09 32.03
C LEU A 223 -46.76 32.94 33.02
N LYS A 224 -45.51 32.91 32.54
CA LYS A 224 -44.32 32.89 33.40
C LYS A 224 -44.13 34.21 34.16
N ILE A 225 -44.42 35.35 33.53
CA ILE A 225 -44.35 36.67 34.17
C ILE A 225 -45.45 36.78 35.24
N THR A 226 -46.68 36.36 34.93
CA THR A 226 -47.80 36.38 35.87
C THR A 226 -47.59 35.46 37.08
N ARG A 227 -46.93 34.30 36.90
CA ARG A 227 -46.58 33.40 38.01
C ARG A 227 -45.42 33.87 38.88
N ARG A 228 -44.57 34.79 38.40
CA ARG A 228 -43.47 35.38 39.19
C ARG A 228 -43.89 36.65 39.95
N GLY A 229 -45.01 37.26 39.57
CA GLY A 229 -45.58 38.45 40.23
C GLY A 229 -46.66 38.15 41.27
N ARG A 230 -46.92 36.88 41.58
CA ARG A 230 -47.78 36.42 42.68
C ARG A 230 -46.90 35.66 43.67
#